data_AF-O17520-F1
#
_entry.id   AF-O17520-F1
#
_cell.length_a   1.000
_cell.length_b   1.000
_cell.length_c   1.000
_cell.angle_alpha   90.00
_cell.angle_beta   90.00
_cell.angle_gamma   90.00
#
_symmetry.space_group_name_H-M   'P 1'
#
loop_
_entity.id
_entity.type
_entity.pdbx_description
1 polymer ?
#
loop_
_entity_poly.entity_id
_entity_poly.type
_entity_poly.pdbx_seq_one_letter_code
_entity_poly.pdbx_strand_id
1 'polypeptide(L)'
;MNYSCIAKANYFDNPEFFLLCMHIVTVISIPIHFFGMYCIIYKTPVVMKTVKWYLFALHVWIIAFDYSFSFLTAPFLLIPKLGGYILGILKYTSMPLDYLTSIVMGIGAYMGISIVSIFENRFYIVCDFAFKNHWVVLRRIWLATHYVIVPTFLTPIVFLTPDQKIAVPLMFQKLPCLPSYIYEAPILVLSESLTYHATISVVYIFLVLIESFIFVGYLIFNIVKQMKEHKMSPKTFELQKKFIITLLIQVSIPMICFIFTLIYIGFAYLINYYNQGLNNATLAIFSCHGSVSTIALIALHAPYREYAQDLLRKLSRMSPVEVSQNQIANLSSSNHSNVVVTV
;
A
#
# COMPACT_ATOMS: atom_id res chain seq x y z
N MET A 1 -35.67 -13.42 5.94
CA MET A 1 -34.39 -13.63 6.65
C MET A 1 -34.64 -14.68 7.72
N ASN A 2 -33.71 -15.61 7.95
CA ASN A 2 -33.89 -16.69 8.93
C ASN A 2 -33.35 -16.26 10.30
N TYR A 3 -34.07 -15.39 11.02
CA TYR A 3 -33.68 -14.98 12.39
C TYR A 3 -33.75 -16.14 13.40
N SER A 4 -34.30 -17.30 13.01
CA SER A 4 -34.42 -18.47 13.88
C SER A 4 -33.20 -19.39 13.89
N CYS A 5 -32.20 -19.17 13.03
CA CYS A 5 -30.98 -19.99 13.05
C CYS A 5 -29.95 -19.45 14.06
N ILE A 6 -29.24 -20.35 14.74
CA ILE A 6 -28.15 -19.99 15.66
C ILE A 6 -26.85 -19.95 14.87
N ALA A 7 -26.33 -18.74 14.64
CA ALA A 7 -25.07 -18.56 13.96
C ALA A 7 -23.90 -19.05 14.81
N LYS A 8 -23.00 -19.85 14.21
CA LYS A 8 -21.72 -20.21 14.84
C LYS A 8 -20.70 -19.13 14.49
N ALA A 9 -20.54 -18.16 15.37
CA ALA A 9 -19.50 -17.13 15.26
C ALA A 9 -18.54 -17.22 16.45
N ASN A 10 -17.25 -17.05 16.17
CA ASN A 10 -16.20 -16.93 17.17
C ASN A 10 -15.63 -15.50 17.20
N TYR A 11 -14.67 -15.26 18.08
CA TYR A 11 -14.04 -13.95 18.25
C TYR A 11 -13.40 -13.39 16.97
N PHE A 12 -12.83 -14.24 16.11
CA PHE A 12 -12.17 -13.80 14.87
C PHE A 12 -13.16 -13.41 13.77
N ASP A 13 -14.42 -13.87 13.85
CA ASP A 13 -15.48 -13.52 12.89
C ASP A 13 -16.07 -12.13 13.14
N ASN A 14 -15.83 -11.59 14.33
CA ASN A 14 -16.50 -10.43 14.87
C ASN A 14 -15.93 -9.09 14.29
N PRO A 15 -16.79 -8.09 14.01
CA PRO A 15 -16.36 -6.82 13.43
C PRO A 15 -15.51 -5.96 14.37
N GLU A 16 -15.73 -6.01 15.69
CA GLU A 16 -14.89 -5.32 16.67
C GLU A 16 -13.45 -5.86 16.67
N PHE A 17 -13.27 -7.18 16.56
CA PHE A 17 -11.93 -7.77 16.39
C PHE A 17 -11.26 -7.28 15.10
N PHE A 18 -11.98 -7.32 13.98
CA PHE A 18 -11.44 -6.87 12.70
C PHE A 18 -11.06 -5.37 12.73
N LEU A 19 -11.91 -4.52 13.31
CA LEU A 19 -11.63 -3.09 13.49
C LEU A 19 -10.42 -2.85 14.40
N LEU A 20 -10.27 -3.64 15.47
CA LEU A 20 -9.10 -3.59 16.33
C LEU A 20 -7.81 -3.91 15.54
N CYS A 21 -7.82 -4.95 14.70
CA CYS A 21 -6.69 -5.25 13.82
C CYS A 21 -6.36 -4.09 12.90
N MET A 22 -7.36 -3.50 12.24
CA MET A 22 -7.17 -2.34 11.36
C MET A 22 -6.53 -1.16 12.11
N HIS A 23 -7.03 -0.82 13.30
CA HIS A 23 -6.47 0.26 14.11
C HIS A 23 -5.05 -0.02 14.60
N ILE A 24 -4.73 -1.26 15.00
CA ILE A 24 -3.37 -1.65 15.37
C ILE A 24 -2.43 -1.43 14.17
N VAL A 25 -2.83 -1.87 12.98
CA VAL A 25 -2.06 -1.65 11.74
C VAL A 25 -1.87 -0.17 11.47
N THR A 26 -2.92 0.66 11.60
CA THR A 26 -2.81 2.12 11.45
C THR A 26 -1.82 2.73 12.45
N VAL A 27 -1.90 2.38 13.73
CA VAL A 27 -1.03 2.93 14.78
C VAL A 27 0.44 2.56 14.54
N ILE A 28 0.70 1.31 14.13
CA ILE A 28 2.05 0.84 13.80
C ILE A 28 2.56 1.50 12.51
N SER A 29 1.70 1.69 11.51
CA SER A 29 2.10 2.21 10.20
C SER A 29 2.46 3.70 10.25
N ILE A 30 1.81 4.50 11.12
CA ILE A 30 2.08 5.94 11.27
C ILE A 30 3.59 6.26 11.41
N PRO A 31 4.30 5.82 12.47
CA PRO A 31 5.72 6.16 12.63
C PRO A 31 6.59 5.60 11.50
N ILE A 32 6.27 4.41 10.99
CA ILE A 32 6.99 3.77 9.87
C ILE A 32 6.88 4.63 8.61
N HIS A 33 5.67 5.06 8.27
CA HIS A 33 5.36 5.86 7.10
C HIS A 33 6.00 7.24 7.15
N PHE A 34 5.93 7.92 8.29
CA PHE A 34 6.58 9.21 8.48
C PHE A 34 8.10 9.10 8.40
N PHE A 35 8.70 8.05 8.99
CA PHE A 35 10.14 7.83 8.90
C PHE A 35 10.59 7.47 7.48
N GLY A 36 9.84 6.62 6.78
CA GLY A 36 10.06 6.30 5.37
C GLY A 36 9.97 7.55 4.47
N MET A 37 8.96 8.39 4.70
CA MET A 37 8.77 9.65 4.00
C MET A 37 9.97 10.60 4.24
N TYR A 38 10.39 10.74 5.50
CA TYR A 38 11.56 11.52 5.87
C TYR A 38 12.84 11.03 5.16
N CYS A 39 13.05 9.72 5.10
CA CYS A 39 14.18 9.12 4.39
C CYS A 39 14.17 9.47 2.90
N ILE A 40 13.02 9.35 2.23
CA ILE A 40 12.91 9.72 0.82
C ILE A 40 13.21 11.21 0.61
N ILE A 41 12.62 12.10 1.42
CA ILE A 41 12.77 13.55 1.23
C ILE A 41 14.20 14.01 1.53
N TYR A 42 14.79 13.57 2.64
CA TYR A 42 16.02 14.16 3.18
C TYR A 42 17.26 13.27 3.06
N LYS A 43 17.10 11.97 2.83
CA LYS A 43 18.22 11.00 2.79
C LYS A 43 18.41 10.34 1.43
N THR A 44 17.61 10.68 0.42
CA THR A 44 17.88 10.27 -0.97
C THR A 44 19.13 10.97 -1.50
N PRO A 45 20.20 10.24 -1.88
CA PRO A 45 21.44 10.85 -2.35
C PRO A 45 21.29 11.43 -3.76
N VAL A 46 22.22 12.31 -4.15
CA VAL A 46 22.23 12.98 -5.46
C VAL A 46 22.21 12.00 -6.63
N VAL A 47 22.87 10.84 -6.50
CA VAL A 47 22.88 9.78 -7.52
C VAL A 47 21.50 9.16 -7.79
N MET A 48 20.56 9.29 -6.85
CA MET A 48 19.17 8.82 -6.96
C MET A 48 18.18 9.97 -7.19
N LYS A 49 18.66 11.19 -7.48
CA LYS A 49 17.81 12.38 -7.63
C LYS A 49 16.71 12.21 -8.69
N THR A 50 16.99 11.48 -9.76
CA THR A 50 16.03 11.27 -10.87
C THR A 50 14.85 10.37 -10.51
N VAL A 51 15.00 9.47 -9.53
CA VAL A 51 13.96 8.54 -9.07
C VAL A 51 13.31 8.98 -7.76
N LYS A 52 13.91 9.95 -7.05
CA LYS A 52 13.43 10.47 -5.76
C LYS A 52 11.93 10.77 -5.75
N TRP A 53 11.44 11.53 -6.74
CA TRP A 53 10.05 11.94 -6.80
C TRP A 53 9.09 10.81 -7.22
N TYR A 54 9.59 9.78 -7.90
CA TYR A 54 8.82 8.58 -8.22
C TYR A 54 8.68 7.68 -6.98
N LEU A 55 9.76 7.52 -6.19
CA LEU A 55 9.70 6.87 -4.88
C LEU A 55 8.77 7.61 -3.92
N PHE A 56 8.84 8.94 -3.91
CA PHE A 56 7.93 9.78 -3.13
C PHE A 56 6.47 9.58 -3.55
N ALA A 57 6.18 9.62 -4.85
CA ALA A 57 4.81 9.40 -5.36
C ALA A 57 4.28 8.01 -4.97
N LEU A 58 5.08 6.95 -5.14
CA LEU A 58 4.72 5.61 -4.67
C LEU A 58 4.42 5.59 -3.17
N HIS A 59 5.29 6.21 -2.37
CA HIS A 59 5.13 6.25 -0.92
C HIS A 59 3.86 7.01 -0.49
N VAL A 60 3.53 8.11 -1.17
CA VAL A 60 2.26 8.84 -0.97
C VAL A 60 1.06 7.94 -1.28
N TRP A 61 1.08 7.21 -2.39
CA TRP A 61 -0.02 6.31 -2.75
C TRP A 61 -0.16 5.12 -1.80
N ILE A 62 0.95 4.55 -1.32
CA ILE A 62 0.95 3.52 -0.27
C ILE A 62 0.28 4.06 1.00
N ILE A 63 0.70 5.22 1.49
CA ILE A 63 0.12 5.85 2.69
C ILE A 63 -1.37 6.15 2.50
N ALA A 64 -1.72 6.74 1.36
CA ALA A 64 -3.10 7.06 1.03
C ALA A 64 -3.97 5.80 1.02
N PHE A 65 -3.48 4.71 0.41
CA PHE A 65 -4.20 3.45 0.36
C PHE A 65 -4.34 2.83 1.75
N ASP A 66 -3.24 2.70 2.50
CA ASP A 66 -3.23 2.15 3.87
C ASP A 66 -4.24 2.85 4.77
N TYR A 67 -4.26 4.18 4.79
CA TYR A 67 -5.20 4.94 5.65
C TYR A 67 -6.62 4.93 5.10
N SER A 68 -6.80 4.94 3.77
CA SER A 68 -8.13 4.79 3.19
C SER A 68 -8.75 3.43 3.56
N PHE A 69 -7.94 2.37 3.57
CA PHE A 69 -8.36 1.00 3.83
C PHE A 69 -8.50 0.70 5.33
N SER A 70 -7.51 1.03 6.16
CA SER A 70 -7.49 0.62 7.58
C SER A 70 -8.20 1.61 8.51
N PHE A 71 -8.14 2.91 8.24
CA PHE A 71 -8.63 3.93 9.18
C PHE A 71 -9.94 4.58 8.71
N LEU A 72 -9.99 5.01 7.45
CA LEU A 72 -11.15 5.72 6.93
C LEU A 72 -12.32 4.78 6.64
N THR A 73 -12.08 3.63 6.02
CA THR A 73 -13.15 2.68 5.66
C THR A 73 -13.19 1.43 6.52
N ALA A 74 -12.06 0.74 6.77
CA ALA A 74 -12.03 -0.56 7.46
C ALA A 74 -13.12 -1.52 6.93
N PRO A 75 -13.04 -1.95 5.65
CA PRO A 75 -14.14 -2.64 4.98
C PRO A 75 -14.34 -4.05 5.53
N PHE A 76 -15.51 -4.31 6.12
CA PHE A 76 -15.94 -5.62 6.59
C PHE A 76 -16.68 -6.35 5.46
N LEU A 77 -16.00 -7.26 4.77
CA LEU A 77 -16.50 -7.92 3.57
C LEU A 77 -17.00 -9.35 3.84
N LEU A 78 -18.11 -9.71 3.20
CA LEU A 78 -18.82 -11.00 3.28
C LEU A 78 -18.49 -11.90 2.09
N ILE A 79 -17.20 -12.07 1.79
CA ILE A 79 -16.70 -12.95 0.72
C ILE A 79 -17.20 -14.38 0.98
N PRO A 80 -17.83 -15.04 -0.01
CA PRO A 80 -17.64 -14.88 -1.45
C PRO A 80 -18.61 -13.92 -2.14
N LYS A 81 -19.52 -13.28 -1.41
CA LYS A 81 -20.40 -12.26 -1.99
C LYS A 81 -19.69 -10.91 -1.89
N LEU A 82 -19.79 -10.07 -2.92
CA LEU A 82 -19.29 -8.70 -2.88
C LEU A 82 -20.22 -7.79 -2.06
N GLY A 83 -20.59 -8.27 -0.88
CA GLY A 83 -21.39 -7.56 0.11
C GLY A 83 -20.54 -7.18 1.30
N GLY A 84 -20.81 -6.05 1.92
CA GLY A 84 -20.11 -5.63 3.11
C GLY A 84 -20.53 -4.24 3.57
N TYR A 85 -19.88 -3.78 4.62
CA TYR A 85 -20.08 -2.44 5.18
C TYR A 85 -18.76 -1.93 5.75
N ILE A 86 -18.71 -0.65 6.09
CA ILE A 86 -17.49 0.00 6.59
C ILE A 86 -17.56 0.19 8.11
N LEU A 87 -16.43 0.04 8.78
CA LEU A 87 -16.30 0.18 10.23
C LEU A 87 -15.49 1.42 10.65
N GLY A 88 -14.74 2.00 9.70
CA GLY A 88 -13.86 3.14 9.88
C GLY A 88 -14.60 4.48 10.01
N ILE A 89 -13.84 5.57 10.11
CA ILE A 89 -14.38 6.91 10.42
C ILE A 89 -15.43 7.37 9.41
N LEU A 90 -15.30 7.01 8.14
CA LEU A 90 -16.24 7.44 7.10
C LEU A 90 -17.63 6.81 7.23
N LYS A 91 -17.83 5.81 8.11
CA LYS A 91 -19.18 5.30 8.44
C LYS A 91 -20.09 6.36 9.05
N TYR A 92 -19.50 7.37 9.69
CA TYR A 92 -20.23 8.49 10.29
C TYR A 92 -20.56 9.60 9.29
N THR A 93 -20.15 9.44 8.03
CA THR A 93 -20.48 10.37 6.95
C THR A 93 -21.66 9.84 6.15
N SER A 94 -22.40 10.74 5.48
CA SER A 94 -23.47 10.35 4.56
C SER A 94 -22.96 9.97 3.16
N MET A 95 -21.67 9.66 3.01
CA MET A 95 -21.11 9.34 1.71
C MET A 95 -21.56 7.93 1.27
N PRO A 96 -22.06 7.76 0.03
CA PRO A 96 -22.44 6.44 -0.48
C PRO A 96 -21.26 5.44 -0.48
N LEU A 97 -21.53 4.20 -0.06
CA LEU A 97 -20.50 3.16 0.13
C LEU A 97 -19.86 2.68 -1.18
N ASP A 98 -20.61 2.68 -2.27
CA ASP A 98 -20.18 2.37 -3.64
C ASP A 98 -19.18 3.41 -4.17
N TYR A 99 -19.41 4.69 -3.88
CA TYR A 99 -18.46 5.77 -4.17
C TYR A 99 -17.18 5.63 -3.34
N LEU A 100 -17.30 5.38 -2.03
CA LEU A 100 -16.14 5.14 -1.15
C LEU A 100 -15.31 3.95 -1.63
N THR A 101 -15.97 2.84 -2.00
CA THR A 101 -15.31 1.64 -2.51
C THR A 101 -14.55 1.96 -3.81
N SER A 102 -15.17 2.69 -4.73
CA SER A 102 -14.54 3.11 -5.99
C SER A 102 -13.33 4.01 -5.77
N ILE A 103 -13.39 4.92 -4.79
CA ILE A 103 -12.26 5.79 -4.42
C ILE A 103 -11.09 4.97 -3.87
N VAL A 104 -11.35 4.06 -2.92
CA VAL A 104 -10.30 3.20 -2.33
C VAL A 104 -9.64 2.32 -3.40
N MET A 105 -10.43 1.72 -4.30
CA MET A 105 -9.91 0.97 -5.44
C MET A 105 -9.06 1.86 -6.37
N GLY A 106 -9.48 3.11 -6.60
CA GLY A 106 -8.73 4.08 -7.39
C GLY A 106 -7.37 4.42 -6.79
N ILE A 107 -7.30 4.65 -5.47
CA ILE A 107 -6.04 4.89 -4.76
C ILE A 107 -5.09 3.68 -4.92
N GLY A 108 -5.62 2.46 -4.79
CA GLY A 108 -4.84 1.23 -5.01
C GLY A 108 -4.35 1.08 -6.46
N ALA A 109 -5.16 1.48 -7.45
CA ALA A 109 -4.73 1.51 -8.84
C ALA A 109 -3.66 2.60 -9.09
N TYR A 110 -3.77 3.79 -8.52
CA TYR A 110 -2.71 4.79 -8.66
C TYR A 110 -1.39 4.37 -8.00
N MET A 111 -1.45 3.58 -6.92
CA MET A 111 -0.27 2.90 -6.38
C MET A 111 0.36 1.97 -7.44
N GLY A 112 -0.43 1.15 -8.14
CA GLY A 112 0.05 0.32 -9.25
C GLY A 112 0.72 1.13 -10.38
N ILE A 113 0.14 2.26 -10.79
CA ILE A 113 0.74 3.15 -11.80
C ILE A 113 2.08 3.70 -11.31
N SER A 114 2.16 4.08 -10.03
CA SER A 114 3.40 4.62 -9.46
C SER A 114 4.54 3.59 -9.40
N ILE A 115 4.21 2.31 -9.21
CA ILE A 115 5.14 1.18 -9.33
C ILE A 115 5.74 1.13 -10.74
N VAL A 116 4.89 1.06 -11.77
CA VAL A 116 5.37 0.95 -13.16
C VAL A 116 6.17 2.18 -13.54
N SER A 117 5.73 3.37 -13.10
CA SER A 117 6.40 4.64 -13.36
C SER A 117 7.84 4.69 -12.81
N ILE A 118 8.13 3.99 -11.71
CA ILE A 118 9.51 3.86 -11.22
C ILE A 118 10.35 3.06 -12.22
N PHE A 119 9.87 1.91 -12.68
CA PHE A 119 10.62 1.09 -13.65
C PHE A 119 10.78 1.79 -14.99
N GLU A 120 9.74 2.47 -15.48
CA GLU A 120 9.80 3.30 -16.68
C GLU A 120 10.84 4.42 -16.52
N ASN A 121 10.86 5.13 -15.39
CA ASN A 121 11.88 6.15 -15.11
C ASN A 121 13.30 5.56 -15.18
N ARG A 122 13.53 4.38 -14.61
CA ARG A 122 14.84 3.71 -14.65
C ARG A 122 15.21 3.28 -16.06
N PHE A 123 14.27 2.70 -16.79
CA PHE A 123 14.44 2.37 -18.21
C PHE A 123 14.86 3.62 -19.00
N TYR A 124 14.10 4.72 -18.90
CA TYR A 124 14.36 5.94 -19.65
C TYR A 124 15.71 6.59 -19.29
N ILE A 125 16.05 6.68 -18.01
CA ILE A 125 17.27 7.36 -17.56
C ILE A 125 18.52 6.52 -17.87
N VAL A 126 18.50 5.22 -17.59
CA VAL A 126 19.68 4.35 -17.61
C VAL A 126 19.93 3.74 -18.99
N CYS A 127 18.88 3.41 -19.74
CA CYS A 127 19.04 2.70 -21.00
C CYS A 127 19.46 3.64 -22.13
N ASP A 128 20.34 3.15 -23.00
CA ASP A 128 20.63 3.73 -24.30
C ASP A 128 19.93 2.93 -25.40
N PHE A 129 18.95 3.54 -26.07
CA PHE A 129 18.12 2.88 -27.09
C PHE A 129 17.75 3.86 -28.20
N ALA A 130 17.65 3.36 -29.44
CA ALA A 130 17.49 4.19 -30.64
C ALA A 130 16.26 5.13 -30.60
N PHE A 131 15.19 4.70 -29.94
CA PHE A 131 13.93 5.44 -29.86
C PHE A 131 13.85 6.42 -28.68
N LYS A 132 14.96 6.64 -27.94
CA LYS A 132 14.96 7.43 -26.70
C LYS A 132 14.44 8.85 -26.85
N ASN A 133 14.78 9.53 -27.96
CA ASN A 133 14.34 10.91 -28.23
C ASN A 133 12.81 11.03 -28.38
N HIS A 134 12.17 10.05 -29.04
CA HIS A 134 10.72 10.01 -29.17
C HIS A 134 10.02 9.59 -27.87
N TRP A 135 10.67 8.72 -27.10
CA TRP A 135 10.15 8.26 -25.80
C TRP A 135 9.98 9.40 -24.79
N VAL A 136 10.74 10.49 -24.91
CA VAL A 136 10.59 11.70 -24.05
C VAL A 136 9.17 12.25 -24.09
N VAL A 137 8.53 12.25 -25.26
CA VAL A 137 7.16 12.73 -25.46
C VAL A 137 6.18 11.62 -25.12
N LEU A 138 6.41 10.41 -25.64
CA LEU A 138 5.50 9.28 -25.47
C LEU A 138 5.32 8.87 -24.00
N ARG A 139 6.35 8.96 -23.16
CA ARG A 139 6.22 8.64 -21.74
C ARG A 139 5.24 9.57 -21.00
N ARG A 140 5.09 10.82 -21.44
CA ARG A 140 4.12 11.76 -20.85
C ARG A 140 2.70 11.39 -21.25
N ILE A 141 2.51 11.03 -22.52
CA ILE A 141 1.23 10.54 -23.03
C ILE A 141 0.86 9.22 -22.36
N TRP A 142 1.79 8.26 -22.31
CA TRP A 142 1.64 6.98 -21.61
C TRP A 142 1.22 7.18 -20.15
N LEU A 143 1.90 8.07 -19.41
CA LEU A 143 1.53 8.35 -18.02
C LEU A 143 0.14 9.00 -17.93
N ALA A 144 -0.14 10.03 -18.73
CA ALA A 144 -1.45 10.69 -18.75
C ALA A 144 -2.59 9.70 -19.06
N THR A 145 -2.40 8.82 -20.04
CA THR A 145 -3.34 7.75 -20.40
C THR A 145 -3.61 6.83 -19.21
N HIS A 146 -2.59 6.41 -18.47
CA HIS A 146 -2.77 5.59 -17.26
C HIS A 146 -3.63 6.30 -16.22
N TYR A 147 -3.40 7.60 -15.99
CA TYR A 147 -4.19 8.37 -15.04
C TYR A 147 -5.65 8.56 -15.46
N VAL A 148 -5.96 8.59 -16.76
CA VAL A 148 -7.34 8.68 -17.28
C VAL A 148 -8.04 7.31 -17.32
N ILE A 149 -7.30 6.24 -17.57
CA ILE A 149 -7.82 4.88 -17.68
C ILE A 149 -8.41 4.38 -16.35
N VAL A 150 -7.76 4.67 -15.22
CA VAL A 150 -8.21 4.22 -13.89
C VAL A 150 -9.65 4.67 -13.58
N PRO A 151 -9.99 5.97 -13.58
CA PRO A 151 -11.36 6.39 -13.32
C PRO A 151 -12.32 5.87 -14.39
N THR A 152 -11.88 5.72 -15.64
CA THR A 152 -12.72 5.17 -16.73
C THR A 152 -13.18 3.74 -16.44
N PHE A 153 -12.31 2.88 -15.89
CA PHE A 153 -12.66 1.49 -15.53
C PHE A 153 -13.34 1.36 -14.17
N LEU A 154 -13.15 2.30 -13.25
CA LEU A 154 -13.81 2.26 -11.94
C LEU A 154 -15.20 2.91 -11.95
N THR A 155 -15.46 3.88 -12.82
CA THR A 155 -16.75 4.57 -12.93
C THR A 155 -17.93 3.59 -13.12
N PRO A 156 -17.86 2.56 -13.99
CA PRO A 156 -18.93 1.59 -14.14
C PRO A 156 -19.26 0.80 -12.86
N ILE A 157 -18.35 0.65 -11.90
CA ILE A 157 -18.63 -0.05 -10.63
C ILE A 157 -19.79 0.62 -9.89
N VAL A 158 -19.79 1.95 -9.85
CA VAL A 158 -20.85 2.73 -9.21
C VAL A 158 -22.18 2.55 -9.94
N PHE A 159 -22.16 2.59 -11.27
CA PHE A 159 -23.38 2.44 -12.09
C PHE A 159 -23.92 1.01 -12.18
N LEU A 160 -23.06 0.00 -11.98
CA LEU A 160 -23.43 -1.42 -11.99
C LEU A 160 -23.85 -1.93 -10.61
N THR A 161 -23.80 -1.08 -9.57
CA THR A 161 -24.26 -1.45 -8.23
C THR A 161 -25.77 -1.69 -8.26
N PRO A 162 -26.26 -2.88 -7.85
CA PRO A 162 -27.67 -3.25 -7.96
C PRO A 162 -28.56 -2.52 -6.95
N ASP A 163 -29.88 -2.61 -7.13
CA ASP A 163 -30.84 -2.13 -6.11
C ASP A 163 -30.67 -2.93 -4.81
N GLN A 164 -30.25 -2.23 -3.77
CA GLN A 164 -29.94 -2.80 -2.46
C GLN A 164 -31.16 -3.40 -1.77
N LYS A 165 -32.38 -2.93 -2.07
CA LYS A 165 -33.63 -3.49 -1.53
C LYS A 165 -33.86 -4.93 -1.98
N ILE A 166 -33.31 -5.30 -3.14
CA ILE A 166 -33.43 -6.65 -3.72
C ILE A 166 -32.15 -7.45 -3.46
N ALA A 167 -30.99 -6.83 -3.70
CA ALA A 167 -29.69 -7.51 -3.66
C ALA A 167 -29.31 -7.99 -2.26
N VAL A 168 -29.55 -7.18 -1.21
CA VAL A 168 -29.17 -7.54 0.17
C VAL A 168 -29.95 -8.77 0.67
N PRO A 169 -31.30 -8.83 0.58
CA PRO A 169 -32.04 -10.04 0.94
C PRO A 169 -31.63 -11.28 0.13
N LEU A 170 -31.37 -11.13 -1.18
CA LEU A 170 -30.95 -12.23 -2.04
C LEU A 170 -29.56 -12.75 -1.65
N MET A 171 -28.64 -11.87 -1.29
CA MET A 171 -27.32 -12.24 -0.77
C MET A 171 -27.45 -13.04 0.53
N PHE A 172 -28.27 -12.59 1.47
CA PHE A 172 -28.50 -13.29 2.73
C PHE A 172 -29.12 -14.67 2.57
N GLN A 173 -29.95 -14.90 1.54
CA GLN A 173 -30.45 -16.24 1.22
C GLN A 173 -29.37 -17.17 0.68
N LYS A 174 -28.31 -16.63 0.07
CA LYS A 174 -27.19 -17.39 -0.52
C LYS A 174 -26.02 -17.60 0.45
N LEU A 175 -26.01 -16.90 1.59
CA LEU A 175 -25.02 -17.05 2.66
C LEU A 175 -25.53 -18.02 3.73
N PRO A 176 -24.62 -18.65 4.51
CA PRO A 176 -25.02 -19.45 5.66
C PRO A 176 -25.69 -18.56 6.74
N CYS A 177 -26.20 -19.18 7.80
CA CYS A 177 -26.74 -18.45 8.95
C CYS A 177 -25.70 -17.47 9.52
N LEU A 178 -26.04 -16.17 9.57
CA LEU A 178 -25.15 -15.11 10.05
C LEU A 178 -25.61 -14.60 11.42
N PRO A 179 -24.71 -14.03 12.23
CA PRO A 179 -25.10 -13.34 13.46
C PRO A 179 -26.03 -12.15 13.19
N SER A 180 -26.90 -11.82 14.15
CA SER A 180 -27.88 -10.73 14.04
C SER A 180 -27.24 -9.37 13.69
N TYR A 181 -26.06 -9.08 14.25
CA TYR A 181 -25.35 -7.83 13.97
C TYR A 181 -25.00 -7.64 12.49
N ILE A 182 -24.89 -8.71 11.68
CA ILE A 182 -24.66 -8.61 10.23
C ILE A 182 -25.97 -8.30 9.49
N TYR A 183 -27.09 -8.88 9.93
CA TYR A 183 -28.40 -8.62 9.32
C TYR A 183 -28.89 -7.19 9.57
N GLU A 184 -28.47 -6.58 10.68
CA GLU A 184 -28.82 -5.22 11.08
C GLU A 184 -27.82 -4.16 10.54
N ALA A 185 -26.69 -4.59 9.99
CA ALA A 185 -25.66 -3.70 9.45
C ALA A 185 -26.11 -3.03 8.13
N PRO A 186 -25.59 -1.82 7.82
CA PRO A 186 -25.87 -1.12 6.56
C PRO A 186 -25.06 -1.75 5.41
N ILE A 187 -25.46 -2.96 5.00
CA ILE A 187 -24.79 -3.73 3.94
C ILE A 187 -24.98 -3.05 2.58
N LEU A 188 -23.88 -2.89 1.84
CA LEU A 188 -23.86 -2.68 0.41
C LEU A 188 -23.46 -3.98 -0.30
N VAL A 189 -24.28 -4.46 -1.22
CA VAL A 189 -23.92 -5.44 -2.25
C VAL A 189 -23.44 -4.70 -3.48
N LEU A 190 -22.13 -4.69 -3.71
CA LEU A 190 -21.49 -4.01 -4.84
C LEU A 190 -21.86 -4.63 -6.18
N SER A 191 -22.03 -5.96 -6.23
CA SER A 191 -22.47 -6.68 -7.43
C SER A 191 -22.99 -8.07 -7.09
N GLU A 192 -23.98 -8.54 -7.85
CA GLU A 192 -24.47 -9.92 -7.78
C GLU A 192 -23.48 -10.92 -8.37
N SER A 193 -22.73 -10.51 -9.40
CA SER A 193 -21.70 -11.31 -10.06
C SER A 193 -20.32 -10.69 -9.85
N LEU A 194 -19.35 -11.54 -9.51
CA LEU A 194 -17.95 -11.12 -9.38
C LEU A 194 -17.30 -10.85 -10.76
N THR A 195 -17.92 -11.27 -11.88
CA THR A 195 -17.28 -11.30 -13.21
C THR A 195 -16.66 -9.97 -13.61
N TYR A 196 -17.40 -8.86 -13.58
CA TYR A 196 -16.85 -7.56 -13.99
C TYR A 196 -15.71 -7.11 -13.06
N HIS A 197 -15.97 -7.07 -11.76
CA HIS A 197 -15.04 -6.62 -10.72
C HIS A 197 -13.74 -7.43 -10.69
N ALA A 198 -13.83 -8.76 -10.77
CA ALA A 198 -12.65 -9.62 -10.86
C ALA A 198 -11.94 -9.46 -12.20
N THR A 199 -12.67 -9.38 -13.33
CA THR A 199 -12.04 -9.23 -14.65
C THR A 199 -11.22 -7.94 -14.71
N ILE A 200 -11.79 -6.79 -14.32
CA ILE A 200 -11.04 -5.53 -14.34
C ILE A 200 -9.85 -5.55 -13.38
N SER A 201 -10.01 -6.16 -12.19
CA SER A 201 -8.93 -6.24 -11.20
C SER A 201 -7.79 -7.13 -11.68
N VAL A 202 -8.12 -8.28 -12.28
CA VAL A 202 -7.16 -9.22 -12.84
C VAL A 202 -6.46 -8.61 -14.05
N VAL A 203 -7.19 -8.04 -15.01
CA VAL A 203 -6.63 -7.35 -16.18
C VAL A 203 -5.69 -6.23 -15.74
N TYR A 204 -6.08 -5.44 -14.74
CA TYR A 204 -5.27 -4.35 -14.22
C TYR A 204 -3.96 -4.86 -13.58
N ILE A 205 -4.01 -5.89 -12.74
CA ILE A 205 -2.80 -6.50 -12.16
C ILE A 205 -1.89 -7.07 -13.26
N PHE A 206 -2.45 -7.78 -14.24
CA PHE A 206 -1.67 -8.29 -15.37
C PHE A 206 -1.02 -7.16 -16.17
N LEU A 207 -1.72 -6.05 -16.40
CA LEU A 207 -1.16 -4.86 -17.06
C LEU A 207 0.03 -4.30 -16.27
N VAL A 208 -0.12 -4.09 -14.96
CA VAL A 208 0.96 -3.61 -14.09
C VAL A 208 2.16 -4.57 -14.10
N LEU A 209 1.92 -5.88 -14.03
CA LEU A 209 2.98 -6.89 -14.06
C LEU A 209 3.68 -6.92 -15.42
N ILE A 210 2.93 -6.98 -16.52
CA ILE A 210 3.48 -7.03 -17.89
C ILE A 210 4.33 -5.79 -18.17
N GLU A 211 3.82 -4.59 -17.91
CA GLU A 211 4.60 -3.37 -18.12
C GLU A 211 5.85 -3.32 -17.23
N SER A 212 5.73 -3.73 -15.95
CA SER A 212 6.89 -3.82 -15.05
C SER A 212 7.94 -4.81 -15.58
N PHE A 213 7.53 -5.99 -16.03
CA PHE A 213 8.43 -6.99 -16.61
C PHE A 213 9.08 -6.52 -17.90
N ILE A 214 8.34 -5.80 -18.76
CA ILE A 214 8.90 -5.20 -19.98
C ILE A 214 9.99 -4.19 -19.63
N PHE A 215 9.69 -3.21 -18.76
CA PHE A 215 10.68 -2.18 -18.40
C PHE A 215 11.89 -2.76 -17.67
N VAL A 216 11.68 -3.69 -16.73
CA VAL A 216 12.77 -4.37 -16.02
C VAL A 216 13.59 -5.24 -16.97
N GLY A 217 12.95 -5.97 -17.87
CA GLY A 217 13.63 -6.82 -18.86
C GLY A 217 14.52 -6.01 -19.79
N TYR A 218 14.00 -4.91 -20.36
CA TYR A 218 14.80 -3.98 -21.16
C TYR A 218 15.91 -3.33 -20.36
N LEU A 219 15.65 -2.94 -19.11
CA LEU A 219 16.65 -2.35 -18.23
C LEU A 219 17.82 -3.31 -17.98
N ILE A 220 17.53 -4.57 -17.60
CA ILE A 220 18.55 -5.61 -17.38
C ILE A 220 19.35 -5.87 -18.66
N PHE A 221 18.66 -6.07 -19.79
CA PHE A 221 19.31 -6.30 -21.07
C PHE A 221 20.25 -5.15 -21.43
N ASN A 222 19.80 -3.91 -21.27
CA ASN A 222 20.57 -2.74 -21.67
C ASN A 222 21.78 -2.48 -20.77
N ILE A 223 21.67 -2.63 -19.44
CA ILE A 223 22.82 -2.46 -18.54
C ILE A 223 23.89 -3.54 -18.78
N VAL A 224 23.47 -4.78 -19.09
CA VAL A 224 24.40 -5.87 -19.43
C VAL A 224 25.09 -5.59 -20.77
N LYS A 225 24.34 -5.11 -21.77
CA LYS A 225 24.91 -4.69 -23.06
C LYS A 225 25.92 -3.56 -22.89
N GLN A 226 25.56 -2.50 -22.17
CA GLN A 226 26.45 -1.36 -21.92
C GLN A 226 27.73 -1.76 -21.16
N MET A 227 27.64 -2.72 -20.24
CA MET A 227 28.81 -3.28 -19.56
C MET A 227 29.74 -4.00 -20.55
N LYS A 228 29.18 -4.89 -21.39
CA LYS A 228 29.97 -5.66 -22.38
C LYS A 228 30.63 -4.77 -23.43
N GLU A 229 29.98 -3.68 -23.81
CA GLU A 229 30.50 -2.68 -24.76
C GLU A 229 31.43 -1.64 -24.10
N HIS A 230 31.80 -1.82 -22.83
CA HIS A 230 32.63 -0.88 -22.06
C HIS A 230 32.07 0.57 -21.96
N LYS A 231 30.78 0.76 -22.23
CA LYS A 231 30.08 2.05 -22.08
C LYS A 231 29.69 2.35 -20.63
N MET A 232 29.65 1.34 -19.77
CA MET A 232 29.36 1.48 -18.35
C MET A 232 30.48 0.87 -17.49
N SER A 233 30.92 1.62 -16.47
CA SER A 233 31.96 1.12 -15.54
C SER A 233 31.45 -0.06 -14.68
N PRO A 234 32.33 -0.96 -14.23
CA PRO A 234 32.01 -2.03 -13.28
C PRO A 234 31.29 -1.54 -12.01
N LYS A 235 31.73 -0.40 -11.46
CA LYS A 235 31.14 0.19 -10.27
C LYS A 235 29.70 0.67 -10.51
N THR A 236 29.45 1.33 -11.64
CA THR A 236 28.12 1.84 -11.99
C THR A 236 27.13 0.69 -12.22
N PHE A 237 27.56 -0.36 -12.91
CA PHE A 237 26.72 -1.53 -13.14
C PHE A 237 26.32 -2.22 -11.84
N GLU A 238 27.26 -2.45 -10.92
CA GLU A 238 26.94 -3.05 -9.62
C GLU A 238 25.98 -2.18 -8.79
N LEU A 239 26.10 -0.85 -8.89
CA LEU A 239 25.13 0.07 -8.28
C LEU A 239 23.73 -0.08 -8.90
N GLN A 240 23.63 -0.14 -10.23
CA GLN A 240 22.35 -0.32 -10.94
C GLN A 240 21.72 -1.67 -10.62
N LYS A 241 22.50 -2.75 -10.66
CA LYS A 241 22.06 -4.11 -10.34
C LYS A 241 21.48 -4.18 -8.93
N LYS A 242 22.21 -3.67 -7.92
CA LYS A 242 21.72 -3.61 -6.53
C LYS A 242 20.43 -2.81 -6.42
N PHE A 243 20.38 -1.64 -7.07
CA PHE A 243 19.19 -0.79 -7.05
C PHE A 243 17.95 -1.48 -7.66
N ILE A 244 18.10 -2.17 -8.79
CA ILE A 244 17.01 -2.90 -9.45
C ILE A 244 16.50 -4.05 -8.57
N ILE A 245 17.40 -4.86 -8.00
CA ILE A 245 17.03 -5.97 -7.11
C ILE A 245 16.28 -5.45 -5.89
N THR A 246 16.78 -4.38 -5.28
CA THR A 246 16.14 -3.71 -4.14
C THR A 246 14.73 -3.23 -4.50
N LEU A 247 14.54 -2.58 -5.65
CA LEU A 247 13.22 -2.15 -6.11
C LEU A 247 12.27 -3.32 -6.37
N LEU A 248 12.75 -4.39 -7.02
CA LEU A 248 11.93 -5.57 -7.30
C LEU A 248 11.38 -6.17 -6.00
N ILE A 249 12.23 -6.39 -5.00
CA ILE A 249 11.79 -6.93 -3.70
C ILE A 249 10.77 -6.01 -3.03
N GLN A 250 11.05 -4.70 -2.96
CA GLN A 250 10.17 -3.73 -2.31
C GLN A 250 8.78 -3.68 -2.99
N VAL A 251 8.75 -3.64 -4.31
CA VAL A 251 7.53 -3.54 -5.12
C VAL A 251 6.75 -4.85 -5.16
N SER A 252 7.42 -6.00 -5.05
CA SER A 252 6.74 -7.30 -5.01
C SER A 252 5.83 -7.45 -3.79
N ILE A 253 6.11 -6.76 -2.67
CA ILE A 253 5.31 -6.86 -1.43
C ILE A 253 3.84 -6.48 -1.68
N PRO A 254 3.49 -5.24 -2.12
CA PRO A 254 2.10 -4.92 -2.43
C PRO A 254 1.52 -5.87 -3.48
N MET A 255 2.25 -6.16 -4.56
CA MET A 255 1.72 -7.02 -5.63
C MET A 255 1.35 -8.43 -5.14
N ILE A 256 2.19 -9.05 -4.30
CA ILE A 256 1.91 -10.36 -3.71
C ILE A 256 0.68 -10.28 -2.81
N CYS A 257 0.54 -9.25 -1.98
CA CYS A 257 -0.64 -9.08 -1.13
C CYS A 257 -1.92 -8.93 -1.96
N PHE A 258 -1.92 -8.11 -3.01
CA PHE A 258 -3.09 -7.96 -3.91
C PHE A 258 -3.42 -9.27 -4.64
N ILE A 259 -2.42 -9.96 -5.20
CA ILE A 259 -2.60 -11.23 -5.90
C ILE A 259 -3.15 -12.29 -4.95
N PHE A 260 -2.58 -12.40 -3.74
CA PHE A 260 -3.02 -13.35 -2.72
C PHE A 260 -4.49 -13.11 -2.34
N THR A 261 -4.88 -11.86 -2.08
CA THR A 261 -6.27 -11.51 -1.75
C THR A 261 -7.23 -11.81 -2.91
N LEU A 262 -6.85 -11.55 -4.16
CA LEU A 262 -7.69 -11.88 -5.31
C LEU A 262 -7.81 -13.40 -5.53
N ILE A 263 -6.73 -14.16 -5.35
CA ILE A 263 -6.77 -15.63 -5.41
C ILE A 263 -7.71 -16.17 -4.34
N TYR A 264 -7.63 -15.64 -3.12
CA TYR A 264 -8.55 -16.02 -2.04
C TYR A 264 -10.01 -15.73 -2.40
N ILE A 265 -10.32 -14.50 -2.82
CA ILE A 265 -11.68 -14.10 -3.20
C ILE A 265 -12.20 -14.96 -4.36
N GLY A 266 -11.39 -15.17 -5.39
CA GLY A 266 -11.73 -15.97 -6.56
C GLY A 266 -11.98 -17.43 -6.19
N PHE A 267 -11.10 -18.02 -5.37
CA PHE A 267 -11.26 -19.39 -4.91
C PHE A 267 -12.53 -19.54 -4.06
N ALA A 268 -12.71 -18.68 -3.04
CA ALA A 268 -13.91 -18.67 -2.20
C ALA A 268 -15.19 -18.52 -3.03
N TYR A 269 -15.16 -17.69 -4.08
CA TYR A 269 -16.27 -17.53 -5.02
C TYR A 269 -16.56 -18.80 -5.83
N LEU A 270 -15.53 -19.42 -6.41
CA LEU A 270 -15.67 -20.61 -7.26
C LEU A 270 -16.25 -21.81 -6.50
N ILE A 271 -15.85 -21.99 -5.24
CA ILE A 271 -16.37 -23.08 -4.39
C ILE A 271 -17.56 -22.65 -3.50
N ASN A 272 -18.04 -21.41 -3.65
CA ASN A 272 -19.09 -20.79 -2.84
C ASN A 272 -18.88 -20.98 -1.31
N TYR A 273 -17.64 -20.79 -0.86
CA TYR A 273 -17.23 -20.98 0.53
C TYR A 273 -17.17 -19.66 1.29
N TYR A 274 -17.93 -19.58 2.40
CA TYR A 274 -17.95 -18.42 3.29
C TYR A 274 -17.28 -18.77 4.63
N ASN A 275 -16.33 -17.95 5.06
CA ASN A 275 -15.70 -18.01 6.38
C ASN A 275 -15.27 -16.61 6.81
N GLN A 276 -15.96 -16.03 7.80
CA GLN A 276 -15.74 -14.64 8.17
C GLN A 276 -14.38 -14.40 8.83
N GLY A 277 -13.93 -15.29 9.71
CA GLY A 277 -12.61 -15.21 10.32
C GLY A 277 -11.50 -15.24 9.28
N LEU A 278 -11.63 -16.07 8.24
CA LEU A 278 -10.66 -16.11 7.13
C LEU A 278 -10.72 -14.86 6.25
N ASN A 279 -11.92 -14.29 6.02
CA ASN A 279 -12.09 -13.00 5.35
C ASN A 279 -11.36 -11.90 6.13
N ASN A 280 -11.65 -11.79 7.44
CA ASN A 280 -11.06 -10.80 8.33
C ASN A 280 -9.53 -10.95 8.39
N ALA A 281 -9.02 -12.18 8.54
CA ALA A 281 -7.58 -12.46 8.56
C ALA A 281 -6.89 -12.09 7.23
N THR A 282 -7.51 -12.42 6.10
CA THR A 282 -6.97 -12.08 4.77
C THR A 282 -6.88 -10.58 4.56
N LEU A 283 -7.93 -9.83 4.94
CA LEU A 283 -7.95 -8.37 4.83
C LEU A 283 -7.00 -7.70 5.85
N ALA A 284 -6.82 -8.30 7.04
CA ALA A 284 -5.81 -7.85 8.00
C ALA A 284 -4.39 -8.02 7.46
N ILE A 285 -4.03 -9.18 6.90
CA ILE A 285 -2.74 -9.40 6.25
C ILE A 285 -2.54 -8.42 5.09
N PHE A 286 -3.58 -8.23 4.27
CA PHE A 286 -3.57 -7.27 3.18
C PHE A 286 -3.30 -5.84 3.66
N SER A 287 -3.92 -5.41 4.76
CA SER A 287 -3.72 -4.07 5.32
C SER A 287 -2.28 -3.80 5.81
N CYS A 288 -1.48 -4.84 6.08
CA CYS A 288 -0.10 -4.70 6.53
C CYS A 288 0.89 -4.38 5.40
N HIS A 289 0.50 -4.52 4.12
CA HIS A 289 1.45 -4.46 3.00
C HIS A 289 2.23 -3.13 2.94
N GLY A 290 1.60 -1.99 3.25
CA GLY A 290 2.25 -0.69 3.17
C GLY A 290 3.31 -0.49 4.26
N SER A 291 3.04 -0.92 5.49
CA SER A 291 4.05 -0.98 6.57
C SER A 291 5.24 -1.86 6.19
N VAL A 292 4.97 -3.07 5.68
CA VAL A 292 6.03 -4.02 5.28
C VAL A 292 6.83 -3.48 4.10
N SER A 293 6.17 -2.90 3.10
CA SER A 293 6.81 -2.24 1.96
C SER A 293 7.71 -1.07 2.38
N THR A 294 7.27 -0.29 3.36
CA THR A 294 8.05 0.85 3.88
C THR A 294 9.24 0.40 4.72
N ILE A 295 9.08 -0.65 5.54
CA ILE A 295 10.21 -1.29 6.22
C ILE A 295 11.20 -1.81 5.19
N ALA A 296 10.74 -2.45 4.12
CA ALA A 296 11.60 -2.94 3.04
C ALA A 296 12.32 -1.78 2.32
N LEU A 297 11.64 -0.67 2.03
CA LEU A 297 12.27 0.54 1.50
C LEU A 297 13.44 0.99 2.38
N ILE A 298 13.21 1.14 3.69
CA ILE A 298 14.24 1.59 4.63
C ILE A 298 15.38 0.57 4.74
N ALA A 299 15.06 -0.71 4.86
CA ALA A 299 16.02 -1.77 5.09
C ALA A 299 16.86 -2.09 3.86
N LEU A 300 16.31 -1.99 2.65
CA LEU A 300 17.00 -2.44 1.43
C LEU A 300 17.84 -1.32 0.79
N HIS A 301 17.38 -0.07 0.79
CA HIS A 301 18.12 1.04 0.20
C HIS A 301 19.23 1.51 1.15
N ALA A 302 20.49 1.37 0.72
CA ALA A 302 21.66 1.65 1.56
C ALA A 302 21.66 3.03 2.25
N PRO A 303 21.34 4.15 1.57
CA PRO A 303 21.32 5.47 2.21
C PRO A 303 20.30 5.58 3.35
N TYR A 304 19.16 4.88 3.24
CA TYR A 304 18.11 4.90 4.26
C TYR A 304 18.48 3.99 5.43
N ARG A 305 18.98 2.78 5.12
CA ARG A 305 19.44 1.83 6.14
C ARG A 305 20.58 2.41 6.98
N GLU A 306 21.59 3.00 6.34
CA GLU A 306 22.73 3.61 7.02
C GLU A 306 22.27 4.74 7.95
N TYR A 307 21.34 5.58 7.50
CA TYR A 307 20.75 6.63 8.34
C TYR A 307 19.96 6.06 9.53
N ALA A 308 19.12 5.04 9.30
CA ALA A 308 18.35 4.40 10.36
C ALA A 308 19.26 3.76 11.41
N GLN A 309 20.34 3.09 10.98
CA GLN A 309 21.34 2.50 11.86
C GLN A 309 22.11 3.56 12.67
N ASP A 310 22.49 4.68 12.06
CA ASP A 310 23.14 5.81 12.76
C ASP A 310 22.21 6.41 13.82
N LEU A 311 20.93 6.61 13.50
CA LEU A 311 19.93 7.11 14.43
C LEU A 311 19.75 6.16 15.63
N LEU A 312 19.62 4.85 15.38
CA LEU A 312 19.50 3.85 16.44
C LEU A 312 20.74 3.81 17.34
N ARG A 313 21.95 3.93 16.76
CA ARG A 313 23.20 4.02 17.53
C ARG A 313 23.24 5.25 18.41
N LYS A 314 22.82 6.41 17.92
CA LYS A 314 22.73 7.65 18.71
C LYS A 314 21.74 7.51 19.86
N LEU A 315 20.56 6.93 19.62
CA LEU A 315 19.57 6.67 20.65
C LEU A 315 20.08 5.69 21.72
N SER A 316 20.84 4.66 21.34
CA SER A 316 21.43 3.73 22.31
C SER A 316 22.56 4.33 23.15
N ARG A 317 23.27 5.35 22.62
CA ARG A 317 24.34 6.04 23.34
C ARG A 317 23.82 7.07 24.32
N MET A 318 22.66 7.66 24.03
CA MET A 318 21.87 8.46 24.97
C MET A 318 21.32 7.57 26.10
N SER A 319 22.22 6.99 26.90
CA SER A 319 21.86 6.37 28.16
C SER A 319 21.36 7.46 29.12
N PRO A 320 20.47 7.14 30.08
CA PRO A 320 20.01 8.11 31.07
C PRO A 320 21.15 8.80 31.81
N VAL A 321 22.31 8.14 31.91
CA VAL A 321 23.50 8.69 32.57
C VAL A 321 24.02 9.93 31.84
N GLU A 322 24.07 9.94 30.50
CA GLU A 322 24.50 11.13 29.74
C GLU A 322 23.45 12.25 29.81
N VAL A 323 22.16 11.92 29.83
CA VAL A 323 21.10 12.94 30.05
C VAL A 323 21.23 13.55 31.44
N SER A 324 21.48 12.71 32.45
CA SER A 324 21.72 13.15 33.83
C SER A 324 22.97 14.03 33.90
N GLN A 325 24.08 13.60 33.29
CA GLN A 325 25.34 14.37 33.28
C GLN A 325 25.20 15.69 32.52
N ASN A 326 24.52 15.72 31.37
CA ASN A 326 24.26 16.95 30.63
C ASN A 326 23.29 17.88 31.38
N GLN A 327 22.27 17.34 32.07
CA GLN A 327 21.40 18.13 32.93
C GLN A 327 22.14 18.67 34.16
N ILE A 328 22.99 17.86 34.80
CA ILE A 328 23.82 18.28 35.94
C ILE A 328 24.84 19.33 35.48
N ALA A 329 25.46 19.18 34.30
CA ALA A 329 26.39 20.15 33.74
C ALA A 329 25.69 21.47 33.37
N ASN A 330 24.45 21.41 32.85
CA ASN A 330 23.65 22.59 32.58
C ASN A 330 23.16 23.27 33.88
N LEU A 331 22.82 22.49 34.92
CA LEU A 331 22.47 23.02 36.23
C LEU A 331 23.68 23.66 36.93
N SER A 332 24.85 23.04 36.89
CA SER A 332 26.07 23.59 37.51
C SER A 332 26.55 24.87 36.81
N SER A 333 26.47 24.94 35.48
CA SER A 333 26.74 26.17 34.73
C SER A 333 25.71 27.27 35.01
N SER A 334 24.42 26.93 35.21
CA SER A 334 23.41 27.91 35.62
C SER A 334 23.63 28.42 37.06
N ASN A 335 24.03 27.56 37.99
CA ASN A 335 24.31 27.97 39.38
C ASN A 335 25.57 28.83 39.48
N HIS A 336 26.62 28.54 38.70
CA HIS A 336 27.78 29.42 38.64
C HIS A 336 27.45 30.79 38.02
N SER A 337 26.42 30.88 37.17
CA SER A 337 25.96 32.16 36.63
C SER A 337 25.18 32.99 37.66
N ASN A 338 24.48 32.34 38.60
CA ASN A 338 23.66 33.05 39.60
C ASN A 338 24.40 33.46 40.88
N VAL A 339 25.52 32.82 41.22
CA VAL A 339 26.29 33.16 42.43
C VAL A 339 27.22 34.38 42.22
N VAL A 340 27.36 34.88 40.99
CA VAL A 340 28.18 36.07 40.69
C VAL A 340 27.44 37.40 40.95
N VAL A 341 26.19 37.38 41.40
CA VAL A 341 25.41 38.59 41.70
C VAL A 341 25.09 38.67 43.19
N THR A 342 26.11 38.83 44.04
CA THR A 342 25.93 39.31 45.43
C THR A 342 27.27 39.71 46.04
N VAL A 343 27.79 40.88 45.66
CA VAL A 343 28.56 41.80 46.53
C VAL A 343 28.23 43.23 46.14
#